data_AF-A0A392N6C1-F1
#
_entry.id   AF-A0A392N6C1-F1
#
_cell.length_a   1.000
_cell.length_b   1.000
_cell.length_c   1.000
_cell.angle_alpha   90.00
_cell.angle_beta   90.00
_cell.angle_gamma   90.00
#
_symmetry.space_group_name_H-M   'P 1'
#
loop_
_entity.id
_entity.type
_entity.pdbx_description
1 polymer ?
#
loop_
_entity_poly.entity_id
_entity_poly.type
_entity_poly.pdbx_seq_one_letter_code
_entity_poly.pdbx_strand_id
1 'polypeptide(L)'
;EENVIQVVTDNAANFKAGGELLTLKRKNLYWTPCAAHCIDLIFEDFEKELIIHQVTIMNARKLTTYIYSRTMLITMVRKFTNGRDLIRPAL
;
A
#
# COMPACT_ATOMS: atom_id res chain seq x y z
N GLU A 1 5.97 25.85 22.03
CA GLU A 1 5.14 24.73 21.55
C GLU A 1 4.97 23.78 22.72
N GLU A 2 3.74 23.47 23.13
CA GLU A 2 3.46 22.52 24.24
C GLU A 2 3.24 21.10 23.75
N ASN A 3 2.66 20.94 22.55
CA ASN A 3 2.33 19.63 21.99
C ASN A 3 3.48 19.07 21.15
N VAL A 4 3.65 17.75 21.20
CA VAL A 4 4.49 16.99 20.28
C VAL A 4 3.62 16.50 19.12
N ILE A 5 4.07 16.72 17.88
CA ILE A 5 3.34 16.36 16.67
C ILE A 5 4.17 15.36 15.86
N GLN A 6 3.56 14.25 15.46
CA GLN A 6 4.14 13.31 14.50
C GLN A 6 3.45 13.49 13.15
N VAL A 7 4.25 13.72 12.11
CA VAL A 7 3.79 13.77 10.72
C VAL A 7 4.20 12.47 10.04
N VAL A 8 3.22 11.77 9.48
CA VAL A 8 3.43 10.51 8.76
C VAL A 8 2.99 10.70 7.31
N THR A 9 3.90 10.50 6.36
CA THR A 9 3.62 10.58 4.91
C THR A 9 4.29 9.42 4.17
N ASP A 10 4.03 9.27 2.87
CA ASP A 10 4.83 8.37 2.05
C ASP A 10 6.31 8.80 2.00
N ASN A 11 7.15 7.93 1.43
CA ASN A 11 8.60 8.07 1.42
C ASN A 11 9.15 8.70 0.13
N ALA A 12 8.31 9.38 -0.66
CA ALA A 12 8.79 10.09 -1.84
C ALA A 12 9.78 11.20 -1.45
N ALA A 13 10.73 11.47 -2.33
CA ALA A 13 11.88 12.32 -2.03
C ALA A 13 11.50 13.74 -1.56
N ASN A 14 10.42 14.31 -2.11
CA ASN A 14 9.88 15.60 -1.72
C ASN A 14 9.32 15.60 -0.28
N PHE A 15 8.61 14.55 0.13
CA PHE A 15 8.10 14.43 1.49
C PHE A 15 9.20 14.18 2.50
N LYS A 16 10.20 13.38 2.16
CA LYS A 16 11.39 13.18 2.99
C LYS A 16 12.11 14.50 3.24
N ALA A 17 12.43 15.25 2.17
CA ALA A 17 13.10 16.54 2.28
C ALA A 17 12.26 17.55 3.09
N GLY A 18 10.95 17.61 2.87
CA GLY A 18 10.04 18.46 3.63
C GLY A 18 9.96 18.07 5.11
N GLY A 19 9.86 16.78 5.41
CA GLY A 19 9.81 16.24 6.77
C GLY A 19 11.07 16.50 7.58
N GLU A 20 12.24 16.34 6.96
CA GLU A 20 13.54 16.67 7.55
C GLU A 20 13.65 18.18 7.84
N LEU A 21 13.24 19.04 6.90
CA LEU A 21 13.22 20.49 7.10
C LEU A 21 12.25 20.92 8.21
N LEU A 22 11.07 20.29 8.30
CA LEU A 22 10.10 20.56 9.36
C LEU A 22 10.65 20.15 10.73
N THR A 23 11.26 18.97 10.82
CA THR A 23 11.88 18.46 12.04
C THR A 23 13.02 19.38 12.52
N LEU A 24 13.80 19.95 11.59
CA LEU A 24 14.86 20.91 11.92
C LEU A 24 14.30 22.26 12.40
N LYS A 25 13.23 22.76 11.77
CA LYS A 25 12.63 24.07 12.08
C LYS A 25 11.76 24.06 13.33
N ARG A 26 11.15 22.92 13.66
CA ARG A 26 10.14 22.77 14.72
C ARG A 26 10.53 21.60 15.62
N LYS A 27 11.18 21.88 16.75
CA LYS A 27 11.73 20.86 17.66
C LYS A 27 10.69 19.89 18.22
N ASN A 28 9.42 20.29 18.28
CA ASN A 28 8.34 19.44 18.77
C ASN A 28 7.55 18.75 17.65
N LEU A 29 8.00 18.85 16.39
CA LEU A 29 7.40 18.17 15.26
C LEU A 29 8.42 17.20 14.66
N TYR A 30 8.01 15.94 14.50
CA TYR A 30 8.85 14.89 13.93
C TYR A 30 8.18 14.28 12.71
N TRP A 31 8.99 13.95 11.72
CA TRP A 31 8.54 13.22 10.54
C TRP A 31 9.02 11.77 10.57
N THR A 32 8.13 10.86 10.18
CA THR A 32 8.45 9.44 9.99
C THR A 32 7.79 8.92 8.72
N PRO A 33 8.42 7.98 7.97
CA PRO A 33 7.80 7.39 6.80
C PRO A 33 6.60 6.51 7.17
N CYS A 34 5.64 6.40 6.26
CA CYS A 34 4.46 5.56 6.40
C CYS A 34 4.85 4.08 6.39
N ALA A 35 4.60 3.38 7.49
CA ALA A 35 4.91 1.96 7.63
C ALA A 35 4.22 1.08 6.57
N ALA A 36 2.97 1.37 6.21
CA ALA A 36 2.27 0.63 5.16
C ALA A 36 2.98 0.77 3.81
N HIS A 37 3.37 1.99 3.46
CA HIS A 37 4.11 2.23 2.22
C HIS A 37 5.50 1.57 2.23
N CYS A 38 6.20 1.57 3.39
CA CYS A 38 7.46 0.83 3.52
C CYS A 38 7.28 -0.67 3.30
N ILE A 39 6.20 -1.28 3.81
CA ILE A 39 5.89 -2.70 3.60
C ILE A 39 5.58 -2.97 2.13
N ASP A 40 4.82 -2.08 1.47
CA ASP A 40 4.53 -2.20 0.04
C ASP A 40 5.81 -2.19 -0.79
N LEU A 41 6.76 -1.28 -0.50
CA LEU A 41 8.07 -1.24 -1.18
C LEU A 41 8.89 -2.52 -0.95
N ILE A 42 8.88 -3.07 0.26
CA ILE A 42 9.55 -4.35 0.54
C ILE A 42 8.96 -5.48 -0.33
N PHE A 43 7.63 -5.52 -0.49
CA PHE A 43 6.99 -6.51 -1.37
C PHE A 43 7.28 -6.27 -2.85
N GLU A 44 7.34 -5.02 -3.31
CA GLU A 44 7.76 -4.70 -4.67
C GLU A 44 9.19 -5.16 -4.97
N ASP A 45 10.10 -5.07 -3.99
CA ASP A 45 11.46 -5.58 -4.15
C ASP A 45 11.50 -7.11 -4.18
N PHE A 46 10.74 -7.80 -3.33
CA PHE A 46 10.60 -9.26 -3.41
C PHE A 46 9.99 -9.73 -4.75
N GLU A 47 9.03 -8.99 -5.32
CA GLU A 47 8.46 -9.28 -6.64
C GLU A 47 9.55 -9.27 -7.74
N LYS A 48 10.51 -8.35 -7.68
CA LYS A 48 11.59 -8.23 -8.67
C LYS A 48 12.60 -9.38 -8.57
N GLU A 49 12.89 -9.86 -7.36
CA GLU A 49 13.92 -10.88 -7.13
C GLU A 49 13.46 -12.31 -7.46
N LEU A 50 12.14 -12.57 -7.45
CA LEU A 50 11.59 -13.91 -7.58
C LEU A 50 10.85 -14.09 -8.90
N ILE A 51 11.50 -14.72 -9.89
CA ILE A 51 10.93 -14.98 -11.23
C ILE A 51 9.56 -15.68 -11.17
N ILE A 52 9.35 -16.57 -10.18
CA ILE A 52 8.07 -17.26 -9.97
C ILE A 52 6.90 -16.30 -9.67
N HIS A 53 7.17 -15.13 -9.08
CA HIS A 53 6.16 -14.13 -8.80
C HIS A 53 5.59 -13.53 -10.08
N GLN A 54 6.38 -13.34 -11.14
CA GLN A 54 5.87 -12.80 -12.40
C GLN A 54 4.73 -13.64 -12.98
N VAL A 55 4.93 -14.96 -13.07
CA VAL A 55 3.91 -15.89 -13.59
C VAL A 55 2.70 -15.95 -12.66
N THR A 56 2.96 -16.02 -11.35
CA THR A 56 1.90 -16.14 -10.34
C THR A 56 1.01 -14.90 -10.30
N ILE A 57 1.61 -13.70 -10.29
CA ILE A 57 0.90 -12.41 -10.29
C ILE A 57 0.10 -12.22 -11.58
N MET A 58 0.68 -12.55 -12.74
CA MET A 58 -0.04 -12.50 -14.01
C MET A 58 -1.29 -13.41 -13.98
N ASN A 59 -1.17 -14.63 -13.48
CA ASN A 59 -2.30 -15.56 -13.37
C ASN A 59 -3.35 -15.06 -12.37
N ALA A 60 -2.92 -14.53 -11.23
CA ALA A 60 -3.82 -13.94 -10.23
C ALA A 60 -4.58 -12.73 -10.79
N ARG A 61 -3.92 -11.86 -11.58
CA ARG A 61 -4.56 -10.74 -12.29
C ARG A 61 -5.61 -11.23 -13.29
N LYS A 62 -5.29 -12.25 -14.11
CA LYS A 62 -6.28 -12.84 -15.04
C LYS A 62 -7.50 -13.40 -14.31
N LEU A 63 -7.28 -14.14 -13.22
CA LEU A 63 -8.35 -14.74 -12.43
C LEU A 63 -9.22 -13.66 -11.77
N THR A 64 -8.61 -12.65 -11.15
CA THR A 64 -9.36 -11.55 -10.54
C THR A 64 -10.15 -10.77 -11.59
N THR A 65 -9.57 -10.41 -12.74
CA THR A 65 -10.33 -9.79 -13.84
C THR A 65 -11.52 -10.65 -14.28
N TYR A 66 -11.33 -11.97 -14.42
CA TYR A 66 -12.43 -12.87 -14.76
C TYR A 66 -13.55 -12.85 -13.71
N ILE A 67 -13.21 -12.93 -12.42
CA ILE A 67 -14.16 -12.84 -11.32
C ILE A 67 -14.93 -11.52 -11.36
N TYR A 68 -14.22 -10.39 -11.45
CA TYR A 68 -14.82 -9.06 -11.41
C TYR A 68 -15.56 -8.67 -12.70
N SER A 69 -15.38 -9.42 -13.79
CA SER A 69 -16.20 -9.26 -15.00
C SER A 69 -17.63 -9.80 -14.86
N ARG A 70 -17.94 -10.54 -13.78
CA ARG A 70 -19.24 -11.23 -13.60
C ARG A 70 -19.80 -11.04 -12.20
N THR A 71 -20.95 -10.37 -12.09
CA THR A 71 -21.64 -10.10 -10.80
C THR A 71 -21.89 -11.35 -9.95
N MET A 72 -22.22 -12.48 -10.61
CA MET A 72 -22.45 -13.75 -9.92
C MET A 72 -21.17 -14.27 -9.25
N LEU A 73 -20.02 -14.16 -9.91
CA LEU A 73 -18.73 -14.59 -9.35
C LEU A 73 -18.28 -13.67 -8.21
N ILE A 74 -18.49 -12.36 -8.33
CA ILE A 74 -18.25 -11.41 -7.24
C ILE A 74 -19.08 -11.80 -6.01
N THR A 75 -20.37 -12.07 -6.19
CA THR A 75 -21.27 -12.50 -5.12
C THR A 75 -20.80 -13.81 -4.48
N MET A 76 -20.36 -14.75 -5.31
CA MET A 76 -19.81 -16.02 -4.84
C MET A 76 -18.54 -15.82 -3.99
N VAL A 77 -17.58 -15.02 -4.47
CA VAL A 77 -16.36 -14.71 -3.71
C VAL A 77 -16.69 -14.05 -2.37
N ARG A 78 -17.56 -13.04 -2.38
CA ARG A 78 -18.01 -12.36 -1.15
C ARG A 78 -18.65 -13.30 -0.14
N LYS A 79 -19.37 -14.34 -0.60
CA LYS A 79 -19.91 -15.38 0.30
C LYS A 79 -18.81 -16.13 1.06
N PHE A 80 -17.66 -16.38 0.43
CA PHE A 80 -16.54 -17.09 1.04
C PHE A 80 -15.52 -16.20 1.75
N THR A 81 -15.54 -14.89 1.50
CA THR A 81 -14.60 -13.92 2.11
C THR A 81 -15.24 -13.09 3.23
N ASN A 82 -16.45 -13.44 3.68
CA ASN A 82 -17.26 -12.68 4.64
C ASN A 82 -17.54 -11.24 4.16
N GLY A 83 -17.97 -11.11 2.91
CA GLY A 83 -18.32 -9.84 2.28
C GLY A 83 -17.15 -9.03 1.75
N ARG A 84 -15.90 -9.51 1.90
CA ARG A 84 -14.69 -8.77 1.49
C ARG A 84 -14.39 -8.95 0.00
N ASP A 85 -14.00 -7.87 -0.66
CA ASP A 85 -13.49 -7.92 -2.02
C ASP A 85 -12.01 -8.35 -2.03
N LEU A 86 -11.63 -9.13 -3.03
CA LEU A 86 -10.23 -9.47 -3.33
C LEU A 86 -9.43 -8.27 -3.85
N ILE A 87 -10.09 -7.28 -4.46
CA ILE A 87 -9.45 -6.05 -4.90
C ILE A 87 -9.79 -4.95 -3.90
N ARG A 88 -8.80 -4.13 -3.58
CA ARG A 88 -9.04 -2.89 -2.83
C ARG A 88 -9.37 -1.81 -3.86
N PRO A 89 -10.49 -1.08 -3.72
CA PRO A 89 -10.71 0.13 -4.51
C PRO A 89 -9.51 1.04 -4.29
N ALA A 90 -8.91 1.55 -5.37
CA ALA A 90 -7.94 2.62 -5.23
C ALA A 90 -8.67 3.83 -4.60
N LEU A 91 -8.05 4.44 -3.60
CA LEU A 91 -8.43 5.77 -3.12
C LEU A 91 -8.05 6.82 -4.17
#